data_AF-A0AAN7MU59-F1
#
_entry.id   AF-A0AAN7MU59-F1
#
_cell.length_a   1.000
_cell.length_b   1.000
_cell.length_c   1.000
_cell.angle_alpha   90.00
_cell.angle_beta   90.00
_cell.angle_gamma   90.00
#
_symmetry.space_group_name_H-M   'P 1'
#
loop_
_entity.id
_entity.type
_entity.pdbx_description
1 polymer ?
#
loop_
_entity_poly.entity_id
_entity_poly.type
_entity_poly.pdbx_seq_one_letter_code
_entity_poly.pdbx_strand_id
1 'polypeptide(L)'
;MGSGAFALVLALALVVCVTPAERKCLLSGSWRSDTGCRMVVSVLGKDGSFSGSYLPGPAAGNSESLTSPLEGSQQDVGLVPQPTFSFTVRWRLRGRQERLITLQRGCQWDAGGWLRTSPPRLMPPWTLPGSETARTTAFLGQCYVGTNGEETLHALWLLREAADSPTEDWKATR
;
A
#
# COMPACT_ATOMS: atom_id res chain seq x y z
N MET A 1 26.33 -41.52 -35.94
CA MET A 1 26.45 -40.20 -35.27
C MET A 1 25.07 -39.55 -35.31
N GLY A 2 24.34 -39.41 -34.21
CA GLY A 2 23.01 -38.78 -34.30
C GLY A 2 22.03 -38.92 -33.12
N SER A 3 22.37 -39.63 -32.04
CA SER A 3 21.43 -39.83 -30.91
C SER A 3 21.66 -38.83 -29.75
N GLY A 4 22.91 -38.46 -29.45
CA GLY A 4 23.24 -37.59 -28.32
C GLY A 4 22.85 -36.12 -28.51
N ALA A 5 22.91 -35.60 -29.74
CA ALA A 5 22.57 -34.20 -30.03
C ALA A 5 21.06 -33.93 -29.88
N PHE A 6 20.21 -34.87 -30.30
CA PHE A 6 18.76 -34.76 -30.15
C PHE A 6 18.31 -34.84 -28.68
N ALA A 7 18.95 -35.68 -27.87
CA ALA A 7 18.67 -35.76 -26.44
C ALA A 7 19.07 -34.48 -25.69
N LEU A 8 20.21 -33.87 -26.06
CA LEU A 8 20.65 -32.59 -25.50
C LEU A 8 19.71 -31.43 -25.87
N VAL A 9 19.24 -31.38 -27.12
CA VAL A 9 18.26 -30.36 -27.56
C VAL A 9 16.92 -30.53 -26.83
N LEU A 10 16.46 -31.77 -26.60
CA LEU A 10 15.24 -32.04 -25.83
C LEU A 10 15.38 -31.63 -24.35
N ALA A 11 16.55 -31.88 -23.74
CA ALA A 11 16.83 -31.49 -22.36
C ALA A 11 16.95 -29.96 -22.20
N LEU A 12 17.57 -29.26 -23.16
CA LEU A 12 17.62 -27.80 -23.22
C LEU A 12 16.24 -27.16 -23.46
N ALA A 13 15.35 -27.84 -24.19
CA ALA A 13 13.97 -27.39 -24.39
C ALA A 13 13.06 -27.59 -23.16
N LEU A 14 13.38 -28.50 -22.25
CA LEU A 14 12.65 -28.68 -20.98
C LEU A 14 13.08 -27.69 -19.89
N VAL A 15 14.15 -26.93 -20.11
CA VAL A 15 14.42 -25.68 -19.37
C VAL A 15 13.55 -24.54 -19.96
N VAL A 16 12.29 -24.85 -20.28
CA VAL A 16 11.27 -23.81 -20.37
C VAL A 16 11.11 -23.29 -18.96
N CYS A 17 11.45 -22.01 -18.77
CA CYS A 17 11.26 -21.26 -17.55
C CYS A 17 9.91 -21.61 -16.93
N VAL A 18 9.91 -22.38 -15.84
CA VAL A 18 8.83 -22.33 -14.87
C VAL A 18 8.94 -20.96 -14.26
N THR A 19 8.37 -19.95 -14.92
CA THR A 19 8.11 -18.68 -14.24
C THR A 19 7.20 -19.05 -13.09
N PRO A 20 7.58 -18.76 -11.83
CA PRO A 20 6.67 -18.97 -10.72
C PRO A 20 5.39 -18.22 -11.06
N ALA A 21 4.26 -18.92 -11.08
CA ALA A 21 2.97 -18.30 -11.29
C ALA A 21 2.88 -17.11 -10.32
N GLU A 22 2.81 -15.89 -10.86
CA GLU A 22 2.76 -14.69 -10.05
C GLU A 22 1.53 -14.80 -9.14
N ARG A 23 1.78 -14.90 -7.83
CA ARG A 23 0.71 -14.95 -6.84
C ARG A 23 0.02 -13.59 -6.86
N LYS A 24 -1.21 -13.57 -7.37
CA LYS A 24 -2.08 -12.39 -7.37
C LYS A 24 -2.51 -12.06 -5.94
N CYS A 25 -2.87 -10.80 -5.74
CA CYS A 25 -3.25 -10.22 -4.47
C CYS A 25 -2.18 -10.27 -3.37
N LEU A 26 -0.89 -10.34 -3.71
CA LEU A 26 0.17 -10.08 -2.74
C LEU A 26 0.32 -8.57 -2.51
N LEU A 27 0.07 -8.06 -1.29
CA LEU A 27 0.08 -6.62 -1.06
C LEU A 27 1.47 -5.97 -1.25
N SER A 28 2.55 -6.74 -1.19
CA SER A 28 3.92 -6.25 -1.44
C SER A 28 4.05 -5.54 -2.79
N GLY A 29 4.72 -4.38 -2.78
CA GLY A 29 4.97 -3.56 -3.98
C GLY A 29 4.42 -2.14 -3.88
N SER A 30 4.22 -1.51 -5.03
CA SER A 30 3.78 -0.11 -5.14
C SER A 30 2.36 -0.04 -5.65
N TRP A 31 1.51 0.66 -4.92
CA TRP A 31 0.12 0.91 -5.24
C TRP A 31 -0.10 2.40 -5.46
N ARG A 32 -0.92 2.71 -6.45
CA ARG A 32 -1.35 4.07 -6.73
C ARG A 32 -2.85 4.11 -6.78
N SER A 33 -3.42 5.13 -6.21
CA SER A 33 -4.84 5.38 -6.33
C SER A 33 -5.19 6.26 -7.52
N ASP A 34 -6.48 6.37 -7.80
CA ASP A 34 -7.07 7.33 -8.73
C ASP A 34 -6.75 8.81 -8.39
N THR A 35 -6.75 9.18 -7.11
CA THR A 35 -6.42 10.56 -6.66
C THR A 35 -4.90 10.85 -6.60
N GLY A 36 -4.06 9.88 -6.98
CA GLY A 36 -2.61 10.06 -7.11
C GLY A 36 -1.81 9.85 -5.82
N CYS A 37 -2.42 9.33 -4.76
CA CYS A 37 -1.70 8.94 -3.53
C CYS A 37 -0.97 7.61 -3.79
N ARG A 38 0.17 7.40 -3.10
CA ARG A 38 1.07 6.27 -3.35
C ARG A 38 1.33 5.51 -2.07
N MET A 39 1.17 4.21 -2.12
CA MET A 39 1.49 3.28 -1.04
C MET A 39 2.60 2.34 -1.50
N VAL A 40 3.63 2.15 -0.69
CA VAL A 40 4.67 1.16 -0.94
C VAL A 40 4.71 0.21 0.25
N VAL A 41 4.41 -1.07 0.01
CA VAL A 41 4.38 -2.13 1.01
C VAL A 41 5.62 -3.00 0.85
N SER A 42 6.28 -3.28 1.97
CA SER A 42 7.44 -4.16 2.02
C SER A 42 7.05 -5.62 1.71
N VAL A 43 8.05 -6.50 1.69
CA VAL A 43 7.79 -7.94 1.58
C VAL A 43 7.03 -8.39 2.84
N LEU A 44 5.93 -9.11 2.64
CA LEU A 44 5.13 -9.64 3.74
C LEU A 44 5.93 -10.66 4.56
N GLY A 45 5.75 -10.63 5.87
CA GLY A 45 6.17 -11.66 6.80
C GLY A 45 5.39 -12.96 6.57
N LYS A 46 5.91 -14.06 7.13
CA LYS A 46 5.26 -15.39 7.04
C LYS A 46 3.89 -15.44 7.71
N ASP A 47 3.65 -14.54 8.66
CA ASP A 47 2.40 -14.33 9.38
C ASP A 47 1.47 -13.31 8.68
N GLY A 48 1.86 -12.84 7.50
CA GLY A 48 1.11 -11.82 6.75
C GLY A 48 1.35 -10.39 7.24
N SER A 49 2.18 -10.17 8.25
CA SER A 49 2.54 -8.83 8.72
C SER A 49 3.33 -8.07 7.66
N PHE A 50 3.18 -6.75 7.60
CA PHE A 50 3.97 -5.90 6.71
C PHE A 50 4.17 -4.50 7.27
N SER A 51 5.17 -3.83 6.72
CA SER A 51 5.45 -2.42 6.92
C SER A 51 5.47 -1.70 5.58
N GLY A 52 5.53 -0.37 5.60
CA GLY A 52 5.60 0.37 4.36
C GLY A 52 5.65 1.86 4.54
N SER A 53 5.37 2.54 3.45
CA SER A 53 5.24 3.99 3.43
C SER A 53 4.03 4.42 2.61
N TYR A 54 3.42 5.50 3.08
CA TYR A 54 2.27 6.14 2.49
C TYR A 54 2.65 7.58 2.13
N LEU A 55 2.45 7.93 0.87
CA LEU A 55 2.62 9.27 0.35
C LEU A 55 1.25 9.82 -0.05
N PRO A 56 0.72 10.83 0.65
CA PRO A 56 -0.48 11.51 0.20
C PRO A 56 -0.25 12.15 -1.18
N GLY A 57 -1.30 12.21 -1.98
CA GLY A 57 -1.30 12.79 -3.33
C GLY A 57 -0.88 14.26 -3.32
N PRO A 58 -0.54 14.80 -4.50
CA PRO A 58 -0.10 16.18 -4.64
C PRO A 58 -1.17 17.12 -4.09
N ALA A 59 -0.78 17.90 -3.10
CA ALA A 59 -1.63 18.92 -2.53
C ALA A 59 -1.92 20.03 -3.55
N ALA A 60 -3.13 20.58 -3.55
CA ALA A 60 -3.40 21.87 -4.17
C ALA A 60 -2.69 22.97 -3.36
N GLY A 61 -1.38 23.12 -3.56
CA GLY A 61 -0.55 24.10 -2.87
C GLY A 61 0.85 23.57 -2.54
N ASN A 62 1.75 24.50 -2.24
CA ASN A 62 3.20 24.32 -2.12
C ASN A 62 3.64 23.59 -0.82
N SER A 63 2.83 22.66 -0.30
CA SER A 63 3.20 21.88 0.88
C SER A 63 3.98 20.64 0.45
N GLU A 64 5.19 20.49 0.99
CA GLU A 64 6.01 19.30 0.84
C GLU A 64 5.33 18.13 1.58
N SER A 65 4.66 17.24 0.82
CA SER A 65 3.99 16.06 1.36
C SER A 65 5.01 15.13 2.01
N LEU A 66 4.87 14.91 3.31
CA LEU A 66 5.74 13.98 4.03
C LEU A 66 5.26 12.54 3.85
N THR A 67 6.21 11.68 3.50
CA THR A 67 6.04 10.23 3.55
C THR A 67 5.78 9.77 4.99
N SER A 68 4.65 9.10 5.20
CA SER A 68 4.20 8.60 6.51
C SER A 68 4.37 7.08 6.59
N PRO A 69 4.89 6.51 7.69
CA PRO A 69 5.03 5.06 7.83
C PRO A 69 3.66 4.39 7.96
N LEU A 70 3.57 3.15 7.46
CA LEU A 70 2.42 2.28 7.65
C LEU A 70 2.82 0.90 8.15
N GLU A 71 1.93 0.25 8.90
CA GLU A 71 2.09 -1.09 9.46
C GLU A 71 0.76 -1.85 9.38
N GLY A 72 0.78 -3.13 9.02
CA GLY A 72 -0.45 -3.88 8.80
C GLY A 72 -0.26 -5.39 8.69
N SER A 73 -1.34 -6.05 8.29
CA SER A 73 -1.39 -7.49 8.03
C SER A 73 -2.33 -7.83 6.88
N GLN A 74 -2.06 -8.95 6.22
CA GLN A 74 -2.86 -9.52 5.15
C GLN A 74 -3.18 -10.98 5.45
N GLN A 75 -4.40 -11.43 5.13
CA GLN A 75 -4.74 -12.85 5.15
C GLN A 75 -3.90 -13.65 4.14
N ASP A 76 -3.65 -14.92 4.44
CA ASP A 76 -2.83 -15.78 3.58
C ASP A 76 -3.47 -15.96 2.19
N VAL A 77 -2.78 -15.45 1.16
CA VAL A 77 -3.13 -15.59 -0.26
C VAL A 77 -3.18 -17.05 -0.73
N GLY A 78 -2.51 -17.97 -0.04
CA GLY A 78 -2.55 -19.40 -0.32
C GLY A 78 -3.84 -20.07 0.17
N LEU A 79 -4.55 -19.45 1.12
CA LEU A 79 -5.81 -19.95 1.68
C LEU A 79 -7.03 -19.20 1.12
N VAL A 80 -6.87 -17.91 0.83
CA VAL A 80 -7.95 -17.04 0.37
C VAL A 80 -7.52 -16.33 -0.92
N PRO A 81 -8.11 -16.64 -2.09
CA PRO A 81 -7.72 -16.05 -3.38
C PRO A 81 -7.86 -14.52 -3.45
N GLN A 82 -8.78 -13.95 -2.67
CA GLN A 82 -9.04 -12.51 -2.58
C GLN A 82 -8.98 -12.10 -1.11
N PRO A 83 -7.77 -12.02 -0.53
CA PRO A 83 -7.57 -11.85 0.91
C PRO A 83 -7.99 -10.47 1.38
N THR A 84 -8.44 -10.40 2.63
CA THR A 84 -8.57 -9.12 3.32
C THR A 84 -7.23 -8.66 3.89
N PHE A 85 -7.09 -7.35 4.04
CA PHE A 85 -5.93 -6.73 4.64
C PHE A 85 -6.36 -5.57 5.54
N SER A 86 -5.50 -5.23 6.49
CA SER A 86 -5.65 -4.01 7.27
C SER A 86 -4.28 -3.38 7.52
N PHE A 87 -4.24 -2.07 7.62
CA PHE A 87 -3.04 -1.36 8.03
C PHE A 87 -3.37 -0.02 8.67
N THR A 88 -2.40 0.52 9.38
CA THR A 88 -2.48 1.84 10.01
C THR A 88 -1.40 2.74 9.42
N VAL A 89 -1.72 4.01 9.21
CA VAL A 89 -0.78 5.05 8.78
C VAL A 89 -0.61 6.02 9.92
N ARG A 90 0.64 6.20 10.37
CA ARG A 90 0.99 7.20 11.39
C ARG A 90 1.47 8.46 10.69
N TRP A 91 0.66 9.50 10.69
CA TRP A 91 0.90 10.67 9.86
C TRP A 91 2.08 11.51 10.37
N ARG A 92 3.06 11.78 9.51
CA ARG A 92 4.12 12.74 9.78
C ARG A 92 3.70 14.10 9.26
N LEU A 93 3.44 15.06 10.15
CA LEU A 93 3.02 16.41 9.79
C LEU A 93 4.13 17.42 10.09
N ARG A 94 4.33 18.40 9.19
CA ARG A 94 5.15 19.59 9.50
C ARG A 94 4.25 20.73 9.93
N GLY A 95 4.28 21.04 11.23
CA GLY A 95 3.77 22.28 11.80
C GLY A 95 2.24 22.42 11.88
N ARG A 96 1.83 23.32 12.78
CA ARG A 96 0.45 23.73 13.07
C ARG A 96 -0.15 24.45 11.86
N GLN A 97 -0.71 23.70 10.92
CA GLN A 97 -1.59 24.25 9.89
C GLN A 97 -2.80 23.35 9.70
N GLU A 98 -3.95 23.88 10.14
CA GLU A 98 -5.31 23.36 9.97
C GLU A 98 -5.68 23.11 8.49
N ARG A 99 -4.85 23.57 7.55
CA ARG A 99 -5.02 23.44 6.10
C ARG A 99 -4.66 22.05 5.54
N LEU A 100 -4.16 21.12 6.36
CA LEU A 100 -3.95 19.73 5.94
C LEU A 100 -5.27 18.92 5.89
N ILE A 101 -6.30 19.32 6.62
CA ILE A 101 -7.58 18.59 6.68
C ILE A 101 -8.28 18.59 5.30
N THR A 102 -8.03 19.61 4.48
CA THR A 102 -8.55 19.68 3.09
C THR A 102 -7.73 18.83 2.12
N LEU A 103 -6.43 18.63 2.40
CA LEU A 103 -5.54 17.79 1.59
C LEU A 103 -5.72 16.31 1.88
N GLN A 104 -5.96 15.96 3.14
CA GLN A 104 -6.38 14.61 3.54
C GLN A 104 -7.71 14.24 2.87
N ARG A 105 -8.62 15.21 2.68
CA ARG A 105 -9.86 15.06 1.90
C ARG A 105 -9.65 14.82 0.40
N GLY A 106 -8.57 15.32 -0.21
CA GLY A 106 -8.27 15.09 -1.62
C GLY A 106 -7.78 13.66 -1.94
N CYS A 107 -7.13 13.00 -0.97
CA CYS A 107 -6.93 11.55 -0.99
C CYS A 107 -8.16 10.80 -0.45
N GLN A 108 -9.28 11.42 -0.10
CA GLN A 108 -10.36 10.74 0.62
C GLN A 108 -11.33 10.06 -0.34
N TRP A 109 -10.79 9.03 -0.98
CA TRP A 109 -11.34 7.89 -1.71
C TRP A 109 -12.84 7.90 -2.01
N ASP A 110 -13.21 8.50 -3.14
CA ASP A 110 -14.50 8.31 -3.81
C ASP A 110 -14.49 6.96 -4.56
N ALA A 111 -14.88 5.85 -3.92
CA ALA A 111 -15.23 4.55 -4.55
C ALA A 111 -14.25 3.91 -5.59
N GLY A 112 -13.12 4.52 -5.91
CA GLY A 112 -12.17 4.12 -6.95
C GLY A 112 -11.08 3.21 -6.39
N GLY A 113 -10.86 2.08 -7.07
CA GLY A 113 -9.89 1.07 -6.66
C GLY A 113 -8.43 1.52 -6.77
N TRP A 114 -7.56 0.88 -5.99
CA TRP A 114 -6.10 1.09 -6.07
C TRP A 114 -5.46 0.17 -7.10
N LEU A 115 -4.53 0.68 -7.89
CA LEU A 115 -3.87 -0.04 -8.97
C LEU A 115 -2.41 -0.38 -8.62
N ARG A 116 -1.98 -1.59 -9.00
CA ARG A 116 -0.56 -1.98 -8.93
C ARG A 116 0.25 -1.17 -9.94
N THR A 117 1.39 -0.65 -9.49
CA THR A 117 2.34 0.09 -10.34
C THR A 117 3.69 -0.62 -10.37
N SER A 118 4.43 -0.43 -11.45
CA SER A 118 5.81 -0.92 -11.60
C SER A 118 6.71 -0.36 -10.48
N PRO A 119 7.71 -1.13 -10.01
CA PRO A 119 8.46 -0.80 -8.81
C PRO A 119 9.26 0.50 -8.98
N PRO A 120 9.15 1.47 -8.05
CA PRO A 120 9.99 2.65 -8.07
C PRO A 120 11.38 2.35 -7.50
N ARG A 121 12.38 3.15 -7.92
CA ARG A 121 13.73 3.16 -7.35
C ARG A 121 13.69 3.54 -5.87
N LEU A 122 14.47 2.81 -5.06
CA LEU A 122 14.61 2.96 -3.61
C LEU A 122 14.79 4.43 -3.20
N MET A 123 13.97 4.90 -2.24
CA MET A 123 14.13 6.23 -1.63
C MET A 123 14.99 6.12 -0.36
N PRO A 124 15.85 7.12 -0.07
CA PRO A 124 16.72 7.10 1.11
C PRO A 124 15.94 7.35 2.42
N PRO A 125 16.48 6.92 3.57
CA PRO A 125 15.87 7.16 4.88
C PRO A 125 16.08 8.62 5.32
N TRP A 126 14.98 9.35 5.55
CA TRP A 126 15.01 10.68 6.17
C TRP A 126 14.28 10.66 7.52
N THR A 127 14.91 11.23 8.55
CA THR A 127 14.34 11.48 9.88
C THR A 127 14.50 12.95 10.23
N LEU A 128 13.40 13.63 10.54
CA LEU A 128 13.34 15.02 10.99
C LEU A 128 12.38 15.11 12.18
N PRO A 129 12.69 15.91 13.22
CA PRO A 129 11.82 16.08 14.37
C PRO A 129 10.72 17.10 14.04
N GLY A 130 9.47 16.65 13.95
CA GLY A 130 8.30 17.50 13.81
C GLY A 130 7.45 17.44 15.08
N SER A 131 6.90 18.57 15.53
CA SER A 131 5.92 18.56 16.63
C SER A 131 4.72 17.71 16.22
N GLU A 132 4.46 16.67 17.01
CA GLU A 132 3.54 15.59 16.69
C GLU A 132 2.09 16.00 16.98
N THR A 133 1.37 16.48 15.97
CA THR A 133 -0.10 16.32 15.97
C THR A 133 -0.38 14.84 15.68
N ALA A 134 -0.73 14.09 16.73
CA ALA A 134 -0.98 12.65 16.63
C ALA A 134 -2.26 12.39 15.83
N ARG A 135 -2.10 12.02 14.56
CA ARG A 135 -3.17 11.53 13.68
C ARG A 135 -2.82 10.14 13.19
N THR A 136 -3.82 9.26 13.19
CA THR A 136 -3.68 7.90 12.67
C THR A 136 -4.86 7.60 11.76
N THR A 137 -4.62 6.97 10.61
CA THR A 137 -5.70 6.41 9.79
C THR A 137 -5.57 4.90 9.76
N ALA A 138 -6.66 4.20 10.10
CA ALA A 138 -6.76 2.77 9.90
C ALA A 138 -7.45 2.48 8.57
N PHE A 139 -6.98 1.46 7.86
CA PHE A 139 -7.53 0.96 6.61
C PHE A 139 -7.90 -0.50 6.79
N LEU A 140 -9.05 -0.89 6.25
CA LEU A 140 -9.51 -2.27 6.18
C LEU A 140 -10.08 -2.50 4.79
N GLY A 141 -9.60 -3.52 4.09
CA GLY A 141 -9.99 -3.75 2.72
C GLY A 141 -9.80 -5.17 2.24
N GLN A 142 -10.06 -5.35 0.96
CA GLN A 142 -9.92 -6.61 0.24
C GLN A 142 -9.26 -6.36 -1.12
N CYS A 143 -8.40 -7.29 -1.52
CA CYS A 143 -7.84 -7.31 -2.86
C CYS A 143 -8.72 -8.14 -3.80
N TYR A 144 -8.97 -7.62 -4.99
CA TYR A 144 -9.70 -8.29 -6.06
C TYR A 144 -8.80 -8.45 -7.29
N VAL A 145 -9.08 -9.49 -8.09
CA VAL A 145 -8.40 -9.73 -9.36
C VAL A 145 -9.44 -9.65 -10.48
N GLY A 146 -9.26 -8.71 -11.39
CA GLY A 146 -10.10 -8.54 -12.57
C GLY A 146 -9.94 -9.66 -13.60
N THR A 147 -10.85 -9.72 -14.57
CA THR A 147 -10.82 -10.72 -15.65
C THR A 147 -9.59 -10.63 -16.55
N ASN A 148 -8.97 -9.46 -16.62
CA ASN A 148 -7.71 -9.16 -17.31
C ASN A 148 -6.45 -9.47 -16.45
N GLY A 149 -6.61 -9.93 -15.21
CA GLY A 149 -5.52 -10.18 -14.26
C GLY A 149 -4.99 -8.93 -13.55
N GLU A 150 -5.67 -7.79 -13.69
CA GLU A 150 -5.43 -6.55 -12.93
C GLU A 150 -5.82 -6.72 -11.47
N GLU A 151 -5.05 -6.15 -10.56
CA GLU A 151 -5.33 -6.21 -9.13
C GLU A 151 -5.85 -4.86 -8.64
N THR A 152 -6.99 -4.89 -7.94
CA THR A 152 -7.56 -3.71 -7.31
C THR A 152 -7.69 -3.89 -5.80
N LEU A 153 -7.40 -2.84 -5.03
CA LEU A 153 -7.72 -2.81 -3.61
C LEU A 153 -8.98 -1.98 -3.38
N HIS A 154 -9.94 -2.55 -2.66
CA HIS A 154 -11.11 -1.84 -2.16
C HIS A 154 -10.98 -1.76 -0.65
N ALA A 155 -10.98 -0.55 -0.10
CA ALA A 155 -10.78 -0.34 1.33
C ALA A 155 -11.70 0.75 1.89
N LEU A 156 -12.10 0.54 3.13
CA LEU A 156 -12.67 1.55 4.00
C LEU A 156 -11.56 2.09 4.90
N TRP A 157 -11.77 3.28 5.44
CA TRP A 157 -10.80 3.93 6.31
C TRP A 157 -11.51 4.67 7.44
N LEU A 158 -10.78 4.84 8.55
CA LEU A 158 -11.17 5.67 9.68
C LEU A 158 -10.00 6.56 10.05
N LEU A 159 -10.18 7.87 9.97
CA LEU A 159 -9.18 8.83 10.43
C LEU A 159 -9.47 9.17 11.89
N ARG A 160 -8.47 8.99 12.75
CA ARG A 160 -8.52 9.37 14.15
C ARG A 160 -7.52 10.48 14.44
N GLU A 161 -8.03 11.61 14.92
CA GLU A 161 -7.25 12.68 15.53
C GLU A 161 -7.14 12.45 17.04
N ALA A 162 -6.03 12.84 17.66
CA ALA A 162 -5.95 12.90 19.11
C ALA A 162 -6.90 14.00 19.62
N ALA A 163 -7.82 13.64 20.51
CA ALA A 163 -8.70 14.58 21.18
C ALA A 163 -7.99 15.17 22.42
N ASP A 164 -8.19 16.46 22.68
CA ASP A 164 -7.64 17.12 23.87
C ASP A 164 -8.33 16.67 25.17
N SER A 165 -9.55 16.15 25.07
CA SER A 165 -10.32 15.64 26.21
C SER A 165 -11.40 14.62 25.76
N PRO A 166 -11.93 13.79 26.69
CA PRO A 166 -13.03 12.87 26.39
C PRO A 166 -14.31 13.56 25.90
N THR A 167 -14.55 14.83 26.26
CA THR A 167 -15.74 15.58 25.81
C THR A 167 -15.66 15.99 24.35
N GLU A 168 -14.45 16.06 23.77
CA GLU A 168 -14.22 16.39 22.36
C GLU A 168 -14.05 15.14 21.47
N ASP A 169 -14.04 13.95 22.06
CA ASP A 169 -13.80 12.66 21.38
C ASP A 169 -14.74 12.44 20.18
N TRP A 170 -15.99 12.84 20.32
CA TRP A 170 -17.03 12.61 19.31
C TRP A 170 -16.73 13.26 17.96
N LYS A 171 -15.86 14.29 17.91
CA LYS A 171 -15.44 14.96 16.67
C LYS A 171 -14.16 14.37 16.06
N ALA A 172 -13.47 13.50 16.80
CA ALA A 172 -12.10 13.11 16.52
C ALA A 172 -11.99 11.98 15.48
N THR A 173 -13.11 11.33 15.13
CA THR A 173 -13.17 10.29 14.10
C THR A 173 -13.86 10.81 12.85
N ARG A 174 -13.25 10.59 11.68
CA ARG A 174 -13.86 10.81 10.36
C ARG A 174 -13.88 9.54 9.55
#